data_AF-A0A2V1BDI8-F1
#
_entry.id   AF-A0A2V1BDI8-F1
#
_cell.length_a   1.000
_cell.length_b   1.000
_cell.length_c   1.000
_cell.angle_alpha   90.00
_cell.angle_beta   90.00
_cell.angle_gamma   90.00
#
_symmetry.space_group_name_H-M   'P 1'
#
loop_
_entity.id
_entity.type
_entity.pdbx_description
1 polymer ?
#
loop_
_entity_poly.entity_id
_entity_poly.type
_entity_poly.pdbx_seq_one_letter_code
_entity_poly.pdbx_strand_id
1 'polypeptide(L)'
;MDSAGGFKRMMTEVGSGEGQPQKKIKWKAKTPKFLTPTEMVTFYTGEDEFACAYSPVLKTAFNSNFIEGQTQTYLEDIPIEAFRMLIKWFHTQKIERFDFADIDTDSADWETRGALAEEHSVNLVHLWIVADKLLIARLQNIAIMEIQACR
;
A
#
# COMPACT_ATOMS: atom_id res chain seq x y z
N MET A 1 14.40 -75.56 21.00
CA MET A 1 13.35 -74.52 21.07
C MET A 1 13.02 -74.15 19.64
N ASP A 2 12.02 -74.86 19.12
CA ASP A 2 10.92 -74.46 18.21
C ASP A 2 11.15 -73.33 17.20
N SER A 3 10.55 -73.31 16.02
CA SER A 3 9.90 -74.28 15.13
C SER A 3 9.57 -73.46 13.88
N ALA A 4 9.47 -74.15 12.74
CA ALA A 4 9.29 -73.61 11.41
C ALA A 4 7.92 -72.94 11.16
N GLY A 5 7.82 -72.20 10.04
CA GLY A 5 6.54 -72.01 9.36
C GLY A 5 6.45 -70.78 8.45
N GLY A 6 6.63 -70.96 7.15
CA GLY A 6 6.03 -70.07 6.16
C GLY A 6 4.57 -70.45 5.90
N PHE A 7 3.70 -69.51 5.51
CA PHE A 7 2.59 -69.71 4.56
C PHE A 7 1.82 -68.39 4.28
N LYS A 8 1.31 -68.29 3.05
CA LYS A 8 0.49 -67.22 2.44
C LYS A 8 -0.88 -66.99 3.13
N ARG A 9 -1.45 -65.77 2.93
CA ARG A 9 -2.87 -65.34 2.67
C ARG A 9 -3.02 -63.89 3.21
N MET A 10 -3.39 -62.84 2.47
CA MET A 10 -4.54 -62.47 1.61
C MET A 10 -5.87 -62.21 2.37
N MET A 11 -6.26 -60.90 2.39
CA MET A 11 -7.58 -60.24 2.64
C MET A 11 -8.25 -60.47 4.02
N THR A 12 -8.99 -59.56 4.69
CA THR A 12 -9.90 -58.41 4.37
C THR A 12 -10.11 -57.64 5.71
N GLU A 13 -10.34 -56.32 5.83
CA GLU A 13 -11.62 -55.56 5.66
C GLU A 13 -11.33 -54.04 5.64
N VAL A 14 -11.73 -53.31 4.58
CA VAL A 14 -12.90 -52.39 4.45
C VAL A 14 -12.79 -51.06 5.22
N GLY A 15 -12.60 -49.98 4.44
CA GLY A 15 -12.64 -48.59 4.87
C GLY A 15 -12.74 -47.62 3.69
N SER A 16 -13.89 -47.66 3.00
CA SER A 16 -14.60 -46.56 2.32
C SER A 16 -13.84 -45.26 1.99
N GLY A 17 -13.73 -44.91 0.70
CA GLY A 17 -13.66 -43.52 0.25
C GLY A 17 -12.80 -43.27 -0.98
N GLU A 18 -13.37 -43.45 -2.17
CA GLU A 18 -12.79 -43.01 -3.44
C GLU A 18 -12.53 -41.49 -3.42
N GLY A 19 -11.27 -41.10 -3.59
CA GLY A 19 -10.87 -39.70 -3.78
C GLY A 19 -11.27 -39.21 -5.17
N GLN A 20 -12.33 -38.40 -5.23
CA GLN A 20 -12.72 -37.69 -6.45
C GLN A 20 -11.67 -36.65 -6.86
N PRO A 21 -11.44 -36.42 -8.17
CA PRO A 21 -10.47 -35.43 -8.65
C PRO A 21 -10.98 -34.01 -8.41
N GLN A 22 -10.15 -33.17 -7.78
CA GLN A 22 -10.44 -31.76 -7.51
C GLN A 22 -10.71 -31.01 -8.82
N LYS A 23 -11.96 -30.56 -9.01
CA LYS A 23 -12.37 -29.74 -10.16
C LYS A 23 -11.72 -28.35 -10.07
N LYS A 24 -10.86 -28.01 -11.04
CA LYS A 24 -10.33 -26.66 -11.22
C LYS A 24 -11.48 -25.70 -11.57
N ILE A 25 -11.77 -24.76 -10.68
CA ILE A 25 -12.76 -23.70 -10.90
C ILE A 25 -12.18 -22.71 -11.92
N LYS A 26 -12.78 -22.62 -13.11
CA LYS A 26 -12.48 -21.58 -14.10
C LYS A 26 -13.41 -20.38 -13.88
N TRP A 27 -12.86 -19.27 -13.41
CA TRP A 27 -13.59 -18.01 -13.34
C TRP A 27 -13.62 -17.34 -14.71
N LYS A 28 -14.82 -17.06 -15.23
CA LYS A 28 -15.00 -16.18 -16.38
C LYS A 28 -15.09 -14.75 -15.88
N ALA A 29 -14.07 -13.93 -16.15
CA ALA A 29 -14.11 -12.51 -15.84
C ALA A 29 -15.22 -11.84 -16.67
N LYS A 30 -16.18 -11.20 -15.99
CA LYS A 30 -17.09 -10.24 -16.63
C LYS A 30 -16.34 -8.91 -16.70
N THR A 31 -16.25 -8.34 -17.90
CA THR A 31 -15.68 -7.02 -18.13
C THR A 31 -16.52 -5.95 -17.42
N PRO A 32 -15.94 -5.13 -16.53
CA PRO A 32 -16.67 -4.05 -15.87
C PRO A 32 -16.99 -2.93 -16.87
N LYS A 33 -18.21 -2.38 -16.78
CA LYS A 33 -18.66 -1.24 -17.57
C LYS A 33 -18.55 0.01 -16.71
N PHE A 34 -17.54 0.83 -16.97
CA PHE A 34 -17.30 2.12 -16.30
C PHE A 34 -18.24 3.17 -16.90
N LEU A 35 -19.37 3.45 -16.25
CA LEU A 35 -20.36 4.40 -16.75
C LEU A 35 -20.64 5.58 -15.80
N THR A 36 -19.99 5.67 -14.63
CA THR A 36 -20.13 6.83 -13.74
C THR A 36 -18.79 7.28 -13.12
N PRO A 37 -18.50 8.60 -13.09
CA PRO A 37 -17.22 9.15 -12.64
C PRO A 37 -17.06 9.23 -11.11
N THR A 38 -18.10 8.92 -10.33
CA THR A 38 -18.10 9.01 -8.85
C THR A 38 -18.19 7.63 -8.17
N GLU A 39 -18.19 6.56 -8.96
CA GLU A 39 -18.14 5.20 -8.43
C GLU A 39 -16.70 4.91 -7.99
N MET A 40 -16.51 4.69 -6.68
CA MET A 40 -15.22 4.23 -6.15
C MET A 40 -14.94 2.86 -6.75
N VAL A 41 -14.02 2.84 -7.71
CA VAL A 41 -13.46 1.61 -8.24
C VAL A 41 -12.43 1.12 -7.24
N THR A 42 -12.82 0.22 -6.34
CA THR A 42 -11.86 -0.54 -5.56
C THR A 42 -11.23 -1.57 -6.48
N PHE A 43 -10.02 -1.28 -6.95
CA PHE A 43 -9.20 -2.27 -7.61
C PHE A 43 -8.71 -3.25 -6.54
N TYR A 44 -9.05 -4.54 -6.66
CA TYR A 44 -8.26 -5.62 -6.02
C TYR A 44 -7.00 -5.85 -6.85
N THR A 45 -6.25 -4.78 -7.08
CA THR A 45 -4.84 -4.84 -7.45
C THR A 45 -4.08 -5.20 -6.19
N GLY A 46 -2.93 -5.87 -6.28
CA GLY A 46 -1.99 -5.89 -5.16
C GLY A 46 -1.39 -4.50 -4.93
N GLU A 47 -2.22 -3.46 -4.72
CA GLU A 47 -1.81 -2.07 -4.47
C GLU A 47 -1.01 -1.95 -3.17
N ASP A 48 -1.23 -2.87 -2.22
CA ASP A 48 -0.39 -3.04 -1.04
C ASP A 48 1.07 -3.25 -1.45
N GLU A 49 1.36 -3.99 -2.55
CA GLU A 49 2.75 -4.15 -3.04
C GLU A 49 3.38 -2.82 -3.43
N PHE A 50 2.58 -1.85 -3.91
CA PHE A 50 3.12 -0.60 -4.40
C PHE A 50 3.69 0.25 -3.26
N ALA A 51 2.92 0.46 -2.20
CA ALA A 51 3.42 1.18 -1.02
C ALA A 51 4.46 0.36 -0.25
N CYS A 52 4.27 -0.97 -0.17
CA CYS A 52 5.22 -1.89 0.46
C CYS A 52 6.56 -1.99 -0.28
N ALA A 53 6.62 -1.67 -1.58
CA ALA A 53 7.86 -1.63 -2.35
C ALA A 53 8.80 -0.52 -1.86
N TYR A 54 8.24 0.55 -1.27
CA TYR A 54 9.00 1.71 -0.80
C TYR A 54 9.19 1.73 0.71
N SER A 55 8.27 1.13 1.48
CA SER A 55 8.32 1.15 2.94
C SER A 55 8.42 -0.26 3.54
N PRO A 56 9.54 -0.59 4.21
CA PRO A 56 9.66 -1.79 5.01
C PRO A 56 8.62 -1.88 6.13
N VAL A 57 8.18 -0.73 6.66
CA VAL A 57 7.16 -0.64 7.71
C VAL A 57 5.80 -1.05 7.17
N LEU A 58 5.36 -0.47 6.05
CA LEU A 58 4.10 -0.88 5.41
C LEU A 58 4.17 -2.34 4.96
N LYS A 59 5.31 -2.78 4.41
CA LYS A 59 5.54 -4.18 4.04
C LYS A 59 5.37 -5.11 5.23
N THR A 60 5.89 -4.74 6.38
CA THR A 60 5.77 -5.57 7.59
C THR A 60 4.35 -5.51 8.15
N ALA A 61 3.77 -4.31 8.26
CA ALA A 61 2.43 -4.10 8.81
C ALA A 61 1.37 -4.89 8.02
N PHE A 62 1.35 -4.72 6.70
CA PHE A 62 0.34 -5.31 5.82
C PHE A 62 0.52 -6.81 5.56
N ASN A 63 1.74 -7.35 5.72
CA ASN A 63 2.01 -8.79 5.58
C ASN A 63 2.08 -9.53 6.94
N SER A 64 1.67 -8.88 8.04
CA SER A 64 1.65 -9.49 9.38
C SER A 64 0.26 -9.97 9.78
N ASN A 65 0.20 -10.72 10.89
CA ASN A 65 -1.07 -11.11 11.51
C ASN A 65 -1.62 -10.03 12.48
N PHE A 66 -1.03 -8.83 12.53
CA PHE A 66 -1.55 -7.71 13.31
C PHE A 66 -2.79 -7.08 12.66
N ILE A 67 -3.44 -6.15 13.37
CA ILE A 67 -4.71 -5.57 12.91
C ILE A 67 -4.55 -4.82 11.59
N GLU A 68 -3.40 -4.21 11.34
CA GLU A 68 -3.06 -3.52 10.10
C GLU A 68 -3.01 -4.49 8.93
N GLY A 69 -2.46 -5.69 9.10
CA GLY A 69 -2.43 -6.73 8.08
C GLY A 69 -3.79 -7.41 7.87
N GLN A 70 -4.63 -7.45 8.89
CA GLN A 70 -6.01 -7.97 8.76
C GLN A 70 -6.96 -6.96 8.12
N THR A 71 -6.79 -5.68 8.42
CA THR A 71 -7.66 -4.58 7.95
C THR A 71 -7.12 -3.88 6.70
N GLN A 72 -5.88 -4.16 6.31
CA GLN A 72 -5.14 -3.42 5.28
C GLN A 72 -5.21 -1.91 5.49
N THR A 73 -5.18 -1.50 6.76
CA THR A 73 -5.31 -0.10 7.19
C THR A 73 -4.13 0.26 8.07
N TYR A 74 -3.40 1.31 7.71
CA TYR A 74 -2.32 1.88 8.50
C TYR A 74 -2.74 3.29 8.94
N LEU A 75 -2.98 3.46 10.24
CA LEU A 75 -3.41 4.74 10.82
C LEU A 75 -2.21 5.46 11.41
N GLU A 76 -1.97 6.66 10.91
CA GLU A 76 -0.96 7.57 11.42
C GLU A 76 -1.56 8.97 11.45
N ASP A 77 -1.21 9.76 12.46
CA ASP A 77 -1.67 11.14 12.59
C ASP A 77 -0.90 12.04 11.60
N ILE A 78 -1.31 11.95 10.32
CA ILE A 78 -0.72 12.68 9.21
C ILE A 78 -1.71 13.75 8.75
N PRO A 79 -1.31 15.03 8.67
CA PRO A 79 -2.13 16.05 8.03
C PRO A 79 -2.51 15.63 6.61
N ILE A 80 -3.76 15.88 6.22
CA ILE A 80 -4.32 15.40 4.94
C ILE A 80 -3.47 15.81 3.74
N GLU A 81 -2.87 17.00 3.78
CA GLU A 81 -2.03 17.51 2.71
C GLU A 81 -0.68 16.79 2.63
N ALA A 82 -0.02 16.53 3.76
CA ALA A 82 1.20 15.72 3.80
C ALA A 82 0.92 14.28 3.33
N PHE A 83 -0.25 13.71 3.67
CA PHE A 83 -0.67 12.40 3.18
C PHE A 83 -0.89 12.42 1.65
N ARG A 84 -1.53 13.47 1.12
CA ARG A 84 -1.71 13.66 -0.32
C ARG A 84 -0.36 13.74 -1.05
N MET A 85 0.63 14.43 -0.48
CA MET A 85 1.99 14.47 -1.01
C MET A 85 2.67 13.09 -1.00
N LEU A 86 2.50 12.30 0.07
CA LEU A 86 3.01 10.93 0.16
C LEU A 86 2.44 10.04 -0.96
N ILE A 87 1.13 10.05 -1.15
CA ILE A 87 0.47 9.26 -2.21
C ILE A 87 0.97 9.68 -3.59
N LYS A 88 1.04 10.99 -3.86
CA LYS A 88 1.56 11.46 -5.14
C LYS A 88 3.02 11.07 -5.34
N TRP A 89 3.83 11.10 -4.28
CA TRP A 89 5.20 10.63 -4.35
C TRP A 89 5.28 9.14 -4.64
N PHE A 90 4.45 8.28 -4.04
CA PHE A 90 4.42 6.86 -4.39
C PHE A 90 4.24 6.69 -5.91
N HIS A 91 3.26 7.38 -6.49
CA HIS A 91 2.96 7.29 -7.93
C HIS A 91 4.03 7.89 -8.85
N THR A 92 4.59 9.04 -8.49
CA THR A 92 5.41 9.85 -9.41
C THR A 92 6.90 9.83 -9.08
N GLN A 93 7.25 9.42 -7.86
CA GLN A 93 8.58 9.50 -7.25
C GLN A 93 9.14 10.94 -7.23
N LYS A 94 8.25 11.94 -7.19
CA LYS A 94 8.55 13.37 -7.16
C LYS A 94 7.72 14.08 -6.10
N ILE A 95 8.29 15.11 -5.50
CA ILE A 95 7.55 16.10 -4.71
C ILE A 95 7.27 17.27 -5.65
N GLU A 96 6.03 17.74 -5.67
CA GLU A 96 5.73 18.97 -6.40
C GLU A 96 6.36 20.16 -5.70
N ARG A 97 7.02 21.00 -6.48
CA ARG A 97 7.49 22.27 -5.97
C ARG A 97 6.31 23.19 -5.84
N PHE A 98 6.34 23.99 -4.79
CA PHE A 98 5.44 25.11 -4.67
C PHE A 98 5.78 26.15 -5.74
N ASP A 99 4.96 26.22 -6.79
CA ASP A 99 5.05 27.28 -7.80
C ASP A 99 3.90 28.27 -7.58
N PHE A 100 4.24 29.55 -7.46
CA PHE A 100 3.24 30.60 -7.37
C PHE A 100 2.43 30.74 -8.66
N ALA A 101 2.89 30.18 -9.78
CA ALA A 101 2.15 30.12 -11.03
C ALA A 101 0.93 29.19 -10.95
N ASP A 102 0.90 28.24 -10.01
CA ASP A 102 -0.24 27.33 -9.79
C ASP A 102 -1.36 27.97 -8.95
N ILE A 103 -1.09 29.13 -8.36
CA ILE A 103 -2.09 29.93 -7.65
C ILE A 103 -2.87 30.71 -8.71
N ASP A 104 -3.98 30.15 -9.17
CA ASP A 104 -4.92 30.81 -10.09
C ASP A 104 -5.63 31.94 -9.33
N THR A 105 -4.94 33.07 -9.21
CA THR A 105 -5.51 34.21 -8.51
C THR A 105 -4.93 35.49 -9.08
N ASP A 106 -5.65 36.09 -10.01
CA ASP A 106 -5.57 37.52 -10.38
C ASP A 106 -5.74 38.47 -9.15
N SER A 107 -5.93 37.94 -7.94
CA SER A 107 -6.24 38.65 -6.69
C SER A 107 -5.56 38.13 -5.42
N ALA A 108 -4.61 37.18 -5.45
CA ALA A 108 -3.94 36.74 -4.21
C ALA A 108 -2.89 37.78 -3.80
N ASP A 109 -3.14 38.49 -2.70
CA ASP A 109 -2.17 39.39 -2.13
C ASP A 109 -0.91 38.64 -1.64
N TRP A 110 0.15 39.41 -1.40
CA TRP A 110 1.43 38.87 -0.93
C TRP A 110 1.31 38.12 0.41
N GLU A 111 0.31 38.47 1.23
CA GLU A 111 0.04 37.84 2.51
C GLU A 111 -0.53 36.43 2.32
N THR A 112 -1.53 36.28 1.45
CA THR A 112 -2.10 34.98 1.06
C THR A 112 -1.02 34.08 0.46
N ARG A 113 -0.16 34.63 -0.40
CA ARG A 113 0.96 33.88 -1.00
C ARG A 113 1.99 33.45 0.06
N GLY A 114 2.26 34.30 1.04
CA GLY A 114 3.12 33.97 2.18
C GLY A 114 2.54 32.83 3.03
N ALA A 115 1.25 32.91 3.36
CA ALA A 115 0.56 31.89 4.14
C ALA A 115 0.56 30.52 3.43
N LEU A 116 0.30 30.47 2.13
CA LEU A 116 0.33 29.24 1.35
C LEU A 116 1.74 28.62 1.27
N ALA A 117 2.78 29.46 1.13
CA ALA A 117 4.16 29.00 1.12
C ALA A 117 4.59 28.44 2.49
N GLU A 118 4.15 29.08 3.58
CA GLU A 118 4.36 28.60 4.95
C GLU A 118 3.64 27.26 5.18
N GLU A 119 2.37 27.16 4.77
CA GLU A 119 1.59 25.91 4.85
C GLU A 119 2.27 24.78 4.07
N HIS A 120 2.73 25.05 2.84
CA HIS A 120 3.48 24.08 2.05
C HIS A 120 4.76 23.62 2.77
N SER A 121 5.50 24.55 3.38
CA SER A 121 6.71 24.25 4.14
C SER A 121 6.42 23.36 5.36
N VAL A 122 5.33 23.63 6.08
CA VAL A 122 4.86 22.79 7.20
C VAL A 122 4.49 21.38 6.71
N ASN A 123 3.79 21.28 5.58
CA ASN A 123 3.43 19.99 4.97
C ASN A 123 4.66 19.18 4.54
N LEU A 124 5.72 19.83 4.03
CA LEU A 124 7.00 19.17 3.75
C LEU A 124 7.66 18.61 5.00
N VAL A 125 7.60 19.33 6.13
CA VAL A 125 8.12 18.84 7.42
C VAL A 125 7.34 17.62 7.89
N HIS A 126 6.00 17.66 7.83
CA HIS A 126 5.18 16.50 8.15
C HIS A 126 5.48 15.30 7.25
N LEU A 127 5.65 15.53 5.95
CA LEU A 127 6.05 14.49 5.00
C LEU A 127 7.42 13.89 5.36
N TRP A 128 8.38 14.71 5.76
CA TRP A 128 9.70 14.25 6.21
C TRP A 128 9.60 13.35 7.46
N ILE A 129 8.78 13.73 8.44
CA ILE A 129 8.52 12.93 9.66
C ILE A 129 7.87 11.60 9.29
N VAL A 130 6.87 11.61 8.41
CA VAL A 130 6.20 10.37 7.98
C VAL A 130 7.15 9.47 7.20
N ALA A 131 8.01 10.04 6.36
CA ALA A 131 9.03 9.29 5.65
C ALA A 131 10.03 8.62 6.61
N ASP A 132 10.35 9.27 7.74
CA ASP A 132 11.12 8.67 8.83
C ASP A 132 10.39 7.45 9.42
N LYS A 133 9.14 7.66 9.86
CA LYS A 133 8.31 6.61 10.48
C LYS A 133 8.12 5.41 9.57
N LEU A 134 7.96 5.64 8.27
CA LEU A 134 7.79 4.60 7.27
C LEU A 134 9.12 4.02 6.74
N LEU A 135 10.27 4.51 7.22
CA LEU A 135 11.61 4.12 6.80
C LEU A 135 11.85 4.29 5.28
N ILE A 136 11.35 5.38 4.69
CA ILE A 136 11.50 5.71 3.27
C ILE A 136 12.63 6.73 3.09
N ALA A 137 13.88 6.28 3.19
CA ALA A 137 15.07 7.15 3.15
C ALA A 137 15.14 8.05 1.89
N ARG A 138 14.70 7.54 0.73
CA ARG A 138 14.67 8.32 -0.51
C ARG A 138 13.70 9.51 -0.40
N LEU A 139 12.53 9.31 0.21
CA LEU A 139 11.55 10.37 0.38
C LEU A 139 12.03 11.41 1.40
N GLN A 140 12.64 10.98 2.51
CA GLN A 140 13.29 11.89 3.46
C GLN A 140 14.32 12.80 2.77
N ASN A 141 15.19 12.22 1.95
CA ASN A 141 16.22 12.98 1.25
C ASN A 141 15.63 14.01 0.28
N ILE A 142 14.55 13.66 -0.43
CA ILE A 142 13.88 14.62 -1.31
C ILE A 142 13.19 15.71 -0.49
N ALA A 143 12.47 15.34 0.59
CA ALA A 143 11.77 16.29 1.44
C ALA A 143 12.74 17.30 2.09
N ILE A 144 13.88 16.86 2.62
CA ILE A 144 14.86 17.77 3.22
C ILE A 144 15.48 18.72 2.19
N MET A 145 15.69 18.27 0.94
CA MET A 145 16.16 19.14 -0.14
C MET A 145 15.15 20.23 -0.47
N GLU A 146 13.86 19.89 -0.56
CA GLU A 146 12.81 20.87 -0.85
C GLU A 146 12.61 21.84 0.32
N ILE A 147 12.67 21.36 1.57
CA ILE A 147 12.65 22.24 2.77
C ILE A 147 13.79 23.25 2.74
N GLN A 148 15.00 22.81 2.36
CA GLN A 148 16.18 23.68 2.27
C GLN A 148 16.07 24.67 1.10
N ALA A 149 15.40 24.29 0.01
CA ALA A 149 15.18 25.16 -1.15
C ALA A 149 14.16 26.28 -0.89
N CYS A 150 13.27 26.11 0.11
CA CYS A 150 12.34 27.15 0.56
C CYS A 150 12.99 28.24 1.43
N ARG A 151 14.30 28.15 1.71
CA ARG A 151 15.03 29.07 2.60
C ARG A 151 15.93 30.04 1.83
#